data_AF-A0A918W0T4-F1
#
_entry.id   AF-A0A918W0T4-F1
#
_cell.length_a   1.000
_cell.length_b   1.000
_cell.length_c   1.000
_cell.angle_alpha   90.00
_cell.angle_beta   90.00
_cell.angle_gamma   90.00
#
_symmetry.space_group_name_H-M   'P 1'
#
loop_
_entity.id
_entity.type
_entity.pdbx_description
1 polymer ?
#
loop_
_entity_poly.entity_id
_entity_poly.type
_entity_poly.pdbx_seq_one_letter_code
_entity_poly.pdbx_strand_id
1 'polypeptide(L)'
;MHREGHSISKISEFLVLNRRTVSKYLSMSEAEYEEFLIKQTNREKKLLPFEDFVRQRLEEFRNTPAAQMHDWLKENYPDFPVVSQKTVFNFVSWVRKKHQLPAVKTERQFQQLPLIIIWKEQRLMRIWWKTLY
;
A
#
# COMPACT_ATOMS: atom_id res chain seq x y z
N MET A 1 20.48 -1.59 -39.05
CA MET A 1 20.80 -0.15 -38.96
C MET A 1 19.48 0.60 -38.78
N HIS A 2 19.40 1.54 -37.84
CA HIS A 2 18.21 2.37 -37.66
C HIS A 2 18.13 3.46 -38.76
N ARG A 3 16.96 4.08 -38.97
CA ARG A 3 16.70 5.01 -40.10
C ARG A 3 17.75 6.14 -40.23
N GLU A 4 18.43 6.49 -39.14
CA GLU A 4 19.46 7.54 -39.08
C GLU A 4 20.88 7.01 -38.77
N GLY A 5 21.09 5.69 -38.79
CA GLY A 5 22.40 5.07 -38.55
C GLY A 5 22.93 5.16 -37.11
N HIS A 6 22.15 5.69 -36.17
CA HIS A 6 22.55 5.80 -34.77
C HIS A 6 22.56 4.45 -34.05
N SER A 7 23.56 4.22 -33.19
CA SER A 7 23.62 3.02 -32.35
C SER A 7 22.63 3.13 -31.18
N ILE A 8 22.13 1.99 -30.69
CA ILE A 8 21.24 1.92 -29.51
C ILE A 8 21.87 2.63 -28.31
N SER A 9 23.20 2.54 -28.17
CA SER A 9 23.97 3.23 -27.13
C SER A 9 23.82 4.76 -27.20
N LYS A 10 23.96 5.34 -28.39
CA LYS A 10 23.87 6.79 -28.60
C LYS A 10 22.45 7.30 -28.36
N ILE A 11 21.45 6.54 -28.81
CA ILE A 11 20.03 6.87 -28.60
C ILE A 11 19.66 6.79 -27.12
N SER A 12 20.15 5.77 -26.41
CA SER A 12 19.94 5.58 -24.96
C SER A 12 20.53 6.71 -24.14
N GLU A 13 21.72 7.18 -24.48
CA GLU A 13 22.39 8.30 -23.81
C GLU A 13 21.67 9.63 -24.07
N PHE A 14 21.26 9.88 -25.32
CA PHE A 14 20.53 11.08 -25.69
C PHE A 14 19.14 11.17 -25.04
N LEU A 15 18.39 10.06 -25.01
CA LEU A 15 17.03 10.02 -24.43
C LEU A 15 17.02 9.73 -22.93
N VAL A 16 18.17 9.43 -22.31
CA VAL A 16 18.30 8.99 -20.92
C VAL A 16 17.37 7.79 -20.62
N LEU A 17 17.28 6.87 -21.58
CA LEU A 17 16.46 5.66 -21.50
C LEU A 17 17.34 4.42 -21.37
N ASN A 18 16.82 3.38 -20.72
CA ASN A 18 17.50 2.09 -20.66
C ASN A 18 17.67 1.51 -22.08
N ARG A 19 18.88 1.05 -22.42
CA ARG A 19 19.19 0.42 -23.72
C ARG A 19 18.21 -0.68 -24.12
N ARG A 20 17.70 -1.48 -23.16
CA ARG A 20 16.68 -2.52 -23.43
C ARG A 20 15.35 -1.92 -23.87
N THR A 21 14.95 -0.79 -23.29
CA THR A 21 13.74 -0.05 -23.67
C THR A 21 13.89 0.53 -25.07
N VAL A 22 15.05 1.13 -25.37
CA VAL A 22 15.36 1.67 -26.70
C VAL A 22 15.35 0.54 -27.74
N SER A 23 15.99 -0.58 -27.46
CA SER A 23 15.98 -1.76 -28.33
C SER A 23 14.57 -2.28 -28.57
N LYS A 24 13.75 -2.36 -27.52
CA LYS A 24 12.34 -2.79 -27.61
C LYS A 24 11.53 -1.85 -28.50
N TYR A 25 11.63 -0.53 -28.28
CA TYR A 25 10.87 0.45 -29.06
C TYR A 25 11.30 0.48 -30.53
N LEU A 26 12.60 0.34 -30.80
CA LEU A 26 13.10 0.28 -32.18
C LEU A 26 12.75 -1.02 -32.91
N SER A 27 12.43 -2.10 -32.18
CA SER A 27 11.92 -3.34 -32.75
C SER A 27 10.41 -3.36 -32.96
N MET A 28 9.67 -2.44 -32.35
CA MET A 28 8.21 -2.35 -32.47
C MET A 28 7.82 -1.50 -33.69
N SER A 29 6.73 -1.87 -34.35
CA SER A 29 6.12 -1.01 -35.37
C SER A 29 5.38 0.18 -34.72
N GLU A 30 5.05 1.19 -35.53
CA GLU A 30 4.30 2.36 -35.06
C GLU A 30 2.94 1.97 -34.49
N ALA A 31 2.20 1.09 -35.19
CA ALA A 31 0.93 0.55 -34.71
C ALA A 31 1.06 -0.25 -33.41
N GLU A 32 2.11 -1.08 -33.28
CA GLU A 32 2.38 -1.82 -32.04
C GLU A 32 2.73 -0.90 -30.87
N TYR A 33 3.41 0.21 -31.14
CA TYR A 33 3.74 1.21 -30.14
C TYR A 33 2.49 1.96 -29.67
N GLU A 34 1.61 2.35 -30.58
CA GLU A 34 0.30 2.95 -30.24
C GLU A 34 -0.55 2.01 -29.39
N GLU A 35 -0.65 0.74 -29.77
CA GLU A 35 -1.33 -0.27 -28.96
C GLU A 35 -0.69 -0.42 -27.58
N PHE A 36 0.64 -0.39 -27.50
CA PHE A 36 1.37 -0.46 -26.23
C PHE A 36 1.02 0.72 -25.32
N LEU A 37 0.94 1.94 -25.87
CA LEU A 37 0.54 3.14 -25.13
C LEU A 37 -0.91 3.04 -24.63
N ILE A 38 -1.83 2.58 -25.47
CA ILE A 38 -3.24 2.37 -25.11
C ILE A 38 -3.35 1.34 -23.99
N LYS A 39 -2.67 0.18 -24.12
CA LYS A 39 -2.63 -0.88 -23.09
C LYS A 39 -2.02 -0.40 -21.78
N GLN A 40 -1.01 0.46 -21.82
CA GLN A 40 -0.38 1.00 -20.61
C GLN A 40 -1.29 2.01 -19.89
N THR A 41 -2.08 2.76 -20.65
CA THR A 41 -3.02 3.76 -20.13
C THR A 41 -4.27 3.10 -19.55
N ASN A 42 -4.78 2.06 -20.21
CA ASN A 42 -6.06 1.44 -19.89
C ASN A 42 -5.92 0.25 -18.92
N ARG A 43 -5.12 0.40 -17.87
CA ARG A 43 -5.00 -0.62 -16.82
C ARG A 43 -6.27 -0.64 -15.99
N GLU A 44 -7.09 -1.66 -16.19
CA GLU A 44 -8.28 -1.89 -15.37
C GLU A 44 -7.90 -1.98 -13.89
N LYS A 45 -8.41 -1.02 -13.12
CA LYS A 45 -8.24 -1.03 -11.67
C LYS A 45 -9.26 -2.00 -11.08
N LYS A 46 -8.87 -3.27 -10.95
CA LYS A 46 -9.70 -4.36 -10.39
C LYS A 46 -10.36 -4.05 -9.04
N LEU A 47 -9.80 -3.11 -8.28
CA LEU A 47 -10.30 -2.71 -6.97
C LEU A 47 -11.33 -1.58 -7.00
N LEU A 48 -11.52 -0.89 -8.14
CA LEU A 48 -12.48 0.23 -8.25
C LEU A 48 -13.91 -0.11 -7.82
N PRO A 49 -14.49 -1.29 -8.15
CA PRO A 49 -15.85 -1.63 -7.74
C PRO A 49 -16.03 -1.67 -6.22
N PHE A 50 -14.95 -1.89 -5.47
CA PHE A 50 -14.97 -1.95 -4.01
C PHE A 50 -14.72 -0.57 -3.37
N GLU A 51 -14.61 0.50 -4.16
CA GLU A 51 -14.36 1.85 -3.64
C GLU A 51 -15.43 2.28 -2.63
N ASP A 52 -16.71 2.08 -2.95
CA ASP A 52 -17.81 2.49 -2.10
C ASP A 52 -17.81 1.76 -0.76
N PHE A 53 -17.52 0.45 -0.77
CA PHE A 53 -17.38 -0.33 0.44
C PHE A 53 -16.22 0.17 1.31
N VAL A 54 -15.05 0.41 0.71
CA VAL A 54 -13.88 0.91 1.44
C VAL A 54 -14.13 2.32 1.99
N ARG A 55 -14.80 3.19 1.22
CA ARG A 55 -15.19 4.53 1.67
C ARG A 55 -16.10 4.46 2.89
N GLN A 56 -17.21 3.73 2.83
CA GLN A 56 -18.16 3.61 3.94
C GLN A 56 -17.46 3.11 5.21
N ARG A 57 -16.62 2.07 5.08
CA ARG A 57 -15.86 1.53 6.22
C ARG A 57 -14.83 2.52 6.79
N LEU A 58 -14.22 3.36 5.95
CA LEU A 58 -13.29 4.41 6.39
C LEU A 58 -14.00 5.61 7.03
N GLU A 59 -15.25 5.89 6.66
CA GLU A 59 -16.09 6.91 7.30
C GLU A 59 -16.49 6.46 8.72
N GLU A 60 -16.91 5.20 8.87
CA GLU A 60 -17.25 4.60 10.18
C GLU A 60 -16.01 4.42 11.06
N PHE A 61 -14.93 3.87 10.50
CA PHE A 61 -13.71 3.53 11.22
C PHE A 61 -12.49 4.20 10.57
N ARG A 62 -12.27 5.49 10.88
CA ARG A 62 -11.15 6.27 10.29
C ARG A 62 -9.76 5.69 10.53
N ASN A 63 -9.61 4.83 11.53
CA ASN A 63 -8.31 4.36 12.04
C ASN A 63 -7.96 2.97 11.52
N THR A 64 -8.80 2.43 10.64
CA THR A 64 -8.64 1.10 10.08
C THR A 64 -7.38 0.99 9.24
N PRO A 65 -6.47 0.03 9.55
CA PRO A 65 -5.31 -0.26 8.73
C PRO A 65 -5.72 -1.01 7.45
N ALA A 66 -4.92 -0.85 6.38
CA ALA A 66 -5.21 -1.51 5.10
C ALA A 66 -5.23 -3.04 5.16
N ALA A 67 -4.52 -3.65 6.12
CA ALA A 67 -4.56 -5.08 6.37
C ALA A 67 -5.96 -5.53 6.81
N GLN A 68 -6.55 -4.83 7.79
CA GLN A 68 -7.90 -5.11 8.26
C GLN A 68 -8.94 -4.87 7.15
N MET A 69 -8.75 -3.84 6.32
CA MET A 69 -9.62 -3.60 5.16
C MET A 69 -9.57 -4.76 4.15
N HIS A 70 -8.39 -5.35 3.94
CA HIS A 70 -8.23 -6.51 3.06
C HIS A 70 -8.96 -7.73 3.59
N ASP A 71 -8.94 -7.95 4.91
CA ASP A 71 -9.66 -9.06 5.53
C ASP A 71 -11.18 -8.85 5.42
N TRP A 72 -11.67 -7.63 5.67
CA TRP A 72 -13.09 -7.29 5.43
C TRP A 72 -13.51 -7.45 3.97
N LEU A 73 -12.67 -7.10 3.01
CA LEU A 73 -12.96 -7.31 1.60
C LEU A 73 -13.11 -8.79 1.25
N LYS A 74 -12.29 -9.66 1.83
CA LYS A 74 -12.38 -11.11 1.64
C LYS A 74 -13.61 -11.72 2.32
N GLU A 75 -13.98 -11.23 3.50
CA GLU A 75 -15.14 -11.73 4.24
C GLU A 75 -16.46 -11.33 3.59
N ASN A 76 -16.56 -10.11 3.05
CA ASN A 76 -17.80 -9.59 2.47
C ASN A 76 -17.98 -9.96 0.99
N TYR A 77 -16.90 -10.30 0.28
CA TYR A 77 -16.94 -10.61 -1.16
C TYR A 77 -16.23 -11.95 -1.44
N PRO A 78 -16.97 -13.05 -1.66
CA PRO A 78 -16.37 -14.34 -2.02
C PRO A 78 -15.67 -14.32 -3.38
N ASP A 79 -16.09 -13.44 -4.30
CA ASP A 79 -15.49 -13.25 -5.64
C ASP A 79 -14.35 -12.21 -5.64
N PHE A 80 -13.77 -11.90 -4.47
CA PHE A 80 -12.71 -10.89 -4.37
C PHE A 80 -11.46 -11.33 -5.17
N PRO A 81 -10.94 -10.49 -6.10
CA PRO A 81 -9.81 -10.86 -6.93
C PRO A 81 -8.56 -11.11 -6.09
N VAL A 82 -7.75 -12.09 -6.51
CA VAL A 82 -6.46 -12.37 -5.86
C VAL A 82 -5.52 -11.17 -6.06
N VAL A 83 -5.38 -10.34 -5.03
CA VAL A 83 -4.53 -9.15 -5.01
C VAL A 83 -3.52 -9.20 -3.87
N SER A 84 -2.37 -8.56 -4.06
CA SER A 84 -1.37 -8.42 -3.00
C SER A 84 -1.82 -7.42 -1.94
N GLN A 85 -1.35 -7.60 -0.69
CA GLN A 85 -1.58 -6.64 0.39
C GLN A 85 -1.11 -5.22 0.02
N LYS A 86 -0.02 -5.11 -0.75
CA LYS A 86 0.50 -3.82 -1.22
C LYS A 86 -0.48 -3.12 -2.16
N THR A 87 -1.16 -3.88 -3.02
CA THR A 87 -2.17 -3.35 -3.94
C THR A 87 -3.35 -2.79 -3.17
N VAL A 88 -3.84 -3.51 -2.15
CA VAL A 88 -4.93 -3.00 -1.28
C VAL A 88 -4.47 -1.80 -0.46
N PHE A 89 -3.25 -1.81 0.07
CA PHE A 89 -2.68 -0.65 0.76
C PHE A 89 -2.66 0.61 -0.13
N ASN A 90 -2.18 0.47 -1.36
CA ASN A 90 -2.14 1.58 -2.32
C ASN A 90 -3.57 2.04 -2.66
N PHE A 91 -4.51 1.11 -2.80
CA PHE A 91 -5.92 1.42 -3.05
C PHE A 91 -6.56 2.18 -1.89
N VAL A 92 -6.47 1.67 -0.67
CA VAL A 92 -6.96 2.34 0.55
C VAL A 92 -6.32 3.72 0.73
N SER A 93 -5.01 3.84 0.49
CA SER A 93 -4.31 5.13 0.53
C SER A 93 -4.84 6.11 -0.52
N TRP A 94 -5.16 5.62 -1.72
CA TRP A 94 -5.76 6.43 -2.79
C TRP A 94 -7.18 6.86 -2.43
N VAL A 95 -8.02 5.96 -1.88
CA VAL A 95 -9.38 6.29 -1.41
C VAL A 95 -9.33 7.36 -0.30
N ARG A 96 -8.42 7.22 0.67
CA ARG A 96 -8.21 8.23 1.72
C ARG A 96 -7.84 9.61 1.16
N LYS A 97 -6.97 9.65 0.15
CA LYS A 97 -6.60 10.91 -0.53
C LYS A 97 -7.76 11.50 -1.31
N LYS A 98 -8.51 10.67 -2.05
CA LYS A 98 -9.65 11.08 -2.88
C LYS A 98 -10.78 11.69 -2.05
N HIS A 99 -11.12 11.05 -0.94
CA HIS A 99 -12.22 11.48 -0.05
C HIS A 99 -11.74 12.35 1.12
N GLN A 100 -10.45 12.74 1.14
CA GLN A 100 -9.86 13.60 2.17
C GLN A 100 -10.12 13.07 3.61
N LEU A 101 -9.95 11.76 3.79
CA LEU A 101 -10.13 11.03 5.06
C LEU A 101 -8.76 10.74 5.71
N PRO A 102 -8.16 11.70 6.44
CA PRO A 102 -6.89 11.47 7.12
C PRO A 102 -7.06 10.34 8.14
N ALA A 103 -6.06 9.46 8.19
CA ALA A 103 -6.02 8.42 9.22
C ALA A 103 -5.85 9.09 10.57
N VAL A 104 -6.88 9.02 11.42
CA VAL A 104 -6.73 9.45 12.80
C VAL A 104 -5.92 8.36 13.50
N LYS A 105 -4.88 8.75 14.23
CA LYS A 105 -4.15 7.80 15.08
C LYS A 105 -4.90 7.77 16.39
N THR A 106 -5.52 6.64 16.75
CA THR A 106 -5.94 6.44 18.14
C THR A 106 -4.66 6.33 18.96
N GLU A 107 -4.41 7.26 19.86
CA GLU A 107 -3.44 7.02 20.92
C GLU A 107 -3.93 5.84 21.75
N ARG A 108 -3.08 4.83 21.96
CA ARG A 108 -3.42 3.69 22.81
C ARG A 108 -3.66 4.23 24.23
N GLN A 109 -4.91 4.21 24.68
CA GLN A 109 -5.27 4.60 26.05
C GLN A 109 -4.68 3.66 27.10
N PHE A 110 -4.37 2.42 26.71
CA PHE A 110 -3.73 1.43 27.58
C PHE A 110 -2.40 1.00 26.98
N GLN A 111 -1.35 1.08 27.80
CA GLN A 111 -0.04 0.54 27.48
C GLN A 111 0.36 -0.46 28.56
N GLN A 112 1.02 -1.54 28.13
CA GLN A 112 1.58 -2.52 29.06
C GLN A 112 2.61 -1.82 29.96
N LEU A 113 2.35 -1.80 31.27
CA LEU A 113 3.29 -1.23 32.23
C LEU A 113 4.59 -2.05 32.19
N PRO A 114 5.76 -1.40 32.23
CA PRO A 114 7.02 -2.13 32.26
C PRO A 114 7.06 -3.02 33.51
N LEU A 115 7.48 -4.27 33.33
CA LEU A 115 7.54 -5.30 34.39
C LEU A 115 8.24 -4.77 35.65
N ILE A 116 9.25 -3.93 35.49
CA ILE A 116 10.02 -3.31 36.58
C ILE A 116 9.12 -2.56 37.59
N ILE A 117 8.03 -1.92 37.14
CA ILE A 117 7.08 -1.22 38.02
C ILE A 117 6.28 -2.23 38.84
N ILE A 118 5.81 -3.30 38.20
CA ILE A 118 5.06 -4.40 38.84
C ILE A 118 5.92 -5.07 39.93
N TRP A 119 7.19 -5.36 39.64
CA TRP A 119 8.11 -5.96 40.61
C TRP A 119 8.46 -5.01 41.76
N LYS A 120 8.53 -3.70 41.51
CA LYS A 120 8.76 -2.70 42.57
C LYS A 120 7.58 -2.63 43.54
N GLU A 121 6.35 -2.59 43.05
CA GLU A 121 5.15 -2.60 43.90
C GLU A 121 5.03 -3.90 44.69
N GLN A 122 5.23 -5.05 44.05
CA GLN A 122 5.25 -6.36 44.70
C GLN A 122 6.32 -6.44 45.80
N ARG A 123 7.51 -5.86 45.57
CA ARG A 123 8.58 -5.81 46.56
C ARG A 123 8.24 -4.88 47.72
N LEU A 124 7.64 -3.72 47.46
CA LEU A 124 7.19 -2.79 48.49
C LEU A 124 6.07 -3.39 49.35
N MET A 125 5.09 -4.07 48.72
CA MET A 125 4.03 -4.84 49.41
C MET A 125 4.62 -5.92 50.32
N ARG A 126 5.64 -6.66 49.85
CA ARG A 126 6.33 -7.68 50.66
C ARG A 126 7.14 -7.09 51.81
N ILE A 127 7.73 -5.91 51.63
CA ILE A 127 8.46 -5.21 52.69
C ILE A 127 7.46 -4.68 53.74
N TRP A 128 6.40 -4.01 53.30
CA TRP A 128 5.32 -3.54 54.17
C TRP A 128 4.69 -4.67 54.99
N TRP A 129 4.42 -5.82 54.36
CA TRP A 129 3.88 -7.00 55.05
C TRP A 129 4.80 -7.52 56.15
N LYS A 130 6.13 -7.49 55.94
CA LYS A 130 7.14 -7.88 56.94
C LYS A 130 7.37 -6.85 58.04
N THR A 131 6.83 -5.65 57.90
CA THR A 131 7.02 -4.55 58.87
C THR A 131 5.76 -4.35 59.72
N LEU A 132 4.60 -4.83 59.26
CA LEU A 132 3.30 -4.77 59.94
C LEU A 132 2.91 -6.07 60.69
N TYR A 133 3.69 -7.15 60.53
CA TYR A 133 3.58 -8.44 61.22
C TYR A 133 4.97 -8.97 61.52
#